data_AF-A0A7C7JSI3-F1
#
_entry.id   AF-A0A7C7JSI3-F1
#
_cell.length_a   1.000
_cell.length_b   1.000
_cell.length_c   1.000
_cell.angle_alpha   90.00
_cell.angle_beta   90.00
_cell.angle_gamma   90.00
#
_symmetry.space_group_name_H-M   'P 1'
#
loop_
_entity.id
_entity.type
_entity.pdbx_description
1 polymer ?
#
loop_
_entity_poly.entity_id
_entity_poly.type
_entity_poly.pdbx_seq_one_letter_code
_entity_poly.pdbx_strand_id
1 'polypeptide(L)'
;MAVAQANGCDNLNPLHCMLPFPSDAFLSADNTTVTGLRVEYASNTLPSSGTISNVEISGLNRFDGFSPSTQIMTAFESVPALTGIADQHNIGASLAPDHPTVLFNIDTGERV
;
A
#
# COMPACT_ATOMS: atom_id res chain seq x y z
N MET A 1 -0.23 12.75 12.33
CA MET A 1 0.99 13.21 11.64
C MET A 1 0.70 13.06 10.15
N ALA A 2 0.50 14.15 9.40
CA ALA A 2 0.14 14.05 7.99
C ALA A 2 1.41 14.21 7.15
N VAL A 3 1.72 13.20 6.32
CA VAL A 3 2.79 13.30 5.32
C VAL A 3 2.26 14.18 4.19
N ALA A 4 3.00 15.23 3.81
CA ALA A 4 2.58 16.11 2.72
C ALA A 4 2.38 15.26 1.46
N GLN A 5 1.21 15.33 0.81
CA GLN A 5 0.89 14.55 -0.39
C GLN A 5 1.49 15.15 -1.67
N ALA A 6 1.99 14.29 -2.55
CA ALA A 6 2.36 14.62 -3.92
C ALA A 6 1.24 14.12 -4.83
N ASN A 7 0.81 14.95 -5.76
CA ASN A 7 -0.29 14.60 -6.65
C ASN A 7 0.05 13.30 -7.40
N GLY A 8 -0.81 12.28 -7.29
CA GLY A 8 -0.65 11.00 -7.96
C GLY A 8 0.24 9.97 -7.26
N CYS A 9 0.82 10.28 -6.09
CA CYS A 9 1.69 9.35 -5.33
C CYS A 9 1.22 9.13 -3.90
N ASP A 10 1.53 7.95 -3.37
CA ASP A 10 1.57 7.70 -1.94
C ASP A 10 2.93 8.18 -1.40
N ASN A 11 2.89 8.95 -0.32
CA ASN A 11 4.07 9.55 0.27
C ASN A 11 4.54 8.84 1.54
N LEU A 12 3.90 7.73 1.93
CA LEU A 12 4.38 6.85 3.00
C LEU A 12 5.69 6.15 2.64
N ASN A 13 5.89 5.77 1.37
CA ASN A 13 7.17 5.29 0.87
C ASN A 13 7.78 6.27 -0.15
N PRO A 14 8.82 7.04 0.22
CA PRO A 14 9.38 8.05 -0.67
C PRO A 14 10.20 7.48 -1.83
N LEU A 15 10.46 6.16 -1.87
CA LEU A 15 11.31 5.54 -2.89
C LEU A 15 10.55 5.29 -4.20
N HIS A 16 9.28 4.91 -4.09
CA HIS A 16 8.45 4.59 -5.24
C HIS A 16 7.02 5.10 -5.03
N CYS A 17 6.54 5.90 -5.98
CA CYS A 17 5.25 6.59 -5.96
C CYS A 17 4.05 5.69 -5.63
N MET A 18 4.04 4.44 -6.10
CA MET A 18 2.96 3.48 -5.88
C MET A 18 3.14 2.59 -4.64
N LEU A 19 4.21 2.81 -3.86
CA LEU A 19 4.46 2.05 -2.64
C LEU A 19 4.08 2.87 -1.40
N PRO A 20 3.60 2.22 -0.32
CA PRO A 20 3.27 0.79 -0.24
C PRO A 20 2.13 0.40 -1.19
N PHE A 21 2.16 -0.84 -1.69
CA PHE A 21 1.09 -1.41 -2.51
C PHE A 21 0.46 -2.60 -1.80
N PRO A 22 -0.88 -2.70 -1.72
CA PRO A 22 -1.85 -1.67 -2.09
C PRO A 22 -1.84 -0.49 -1.10
N SER A 23 -2.46 0.63 -1.49
CA SER A 23 -2.60 1.81 -0.63
C SER A 23 -3.92 2.52 -0.83
N ASP A 24 -4.53 2.93 0.29
CA ASP A 24 -5.74 3.75 0.33
C ASP A 24 -5.55 5.13 -0.30
N ALA A 25 -4.31 5.59 -0.49
CA ALA A 25 -4.02 6.83 -1.23
C ALA A 25 -4.51 6.78 -2.69
N PHE A 26 -4.75 5.58 -3.22
CA PHE A 26 -5.28 5.35 -4.56
C PHE A 26 -6.72 4.85 -4.54
N LEU A 27 -7.44 5.03 -3.43
CA LEU A 27 -8.86 4.70 -3.31
C LEU A 27 -9.69 5.98 -3.23
N SER A 28 -10.86 5.91 -3.84
CA SER A 28 -11.85 6.97 -3.85
C SER A 28 -13.21 6.39 -3.49
N ALA A 29 -14.05 7.15 -2.81
CA ALA A 29 -15.39 6.69 -2.46
C ALA A 29 -16.25 6.53 -3.72
N ASP A 30 -16.93 5.39 -3.85
CA ASP A 30 -17.83 5.09 -4.95
C ASP A 30 -19.02 4.28 -4.43
N ASN A 31 -20.20 4.91 -4.34
CA ASN A 31 -21.41 4.26 -3.83
C ASN A 31 -22.05 3.27 -4.83
N THR A 32 -21.48 3.12 -6.03
CA THR A 32 -21.94 2.15 -7.04
C THR A 32 -21.25 0.80 -6.89
N THR A 33 -20.16 0.72 -6.11
CA THR A 33 -19.43 -0.51 -5.84
C THR A 33 -19.89 -1.18 -4.54
N VAL A 34 -19.53 -2.45 -4.33
CA VAL A 34 -19.97 -3.20 -3.14
C VAL A 34 -19.18 -2.76 -1.90
N THR A 35 -17.89 -2.45 -2.04
CA THR A 35 -17.07 -1.99 -0.91
C THR A 35 -17.28 -0.51 -0.57
N GLY A 36 -17.94 0.24 -1.45
CA GLY A 36 -18.05 1.70 -1.34
C GLY A 36 -16.78 2.43 -1.79
N LEU A 37 -15.82 1.71 -2.36
CA LEU A 37 -14.53 2.23 -2.83
C LEU A 37 -14.29 1.84 -4.29
N ARG A 38 -13.51 2.66 -4.99
CA ARG A 38 -12.94 2.35 -6.30
C ARG A 38 -11.45 2.70 -6.32
N VAL A 39 -10.68 1.98 -7.12
CA VAL A 39 -9.31 2.40 -7.44
C VAL A 39 -9.35 3.68 -8.27
N GLU A 40 -8.48 4.64 -7.94
CA GLU A 40 -8.34 5.92 -8.62
C GLU A 40 -6.85 6.26 -8.81
N TYR A 41 -6.27 5.78 -9.90
CA TYR A 41 -4.96 6.22 -10.36
C TYR A 41 -5.09 7.49 -11.21
N ALA A 42 -4.26 8.48 -10.88
CA ALA A 42 -4.13 9.70 -11.65
C ALA A 42 -3.26 9.47 -12.90
N SER A 43 -3.28 10.43 -13.82
CA SER A 43 -2.52 10.41 -15.08
C SER A 43 -1.00 10.30 -14.89
N ASN A 44 -0.51 10.68 -13.72
CA ASN A 44 0.89 10.67 -13.33
C ASN A 44 1.23 9.62 -12.25
N THR A 45 0.29 8.73 -11.88
CA THR A 45 0.54 7.67 -10.88
C THR A 45 1.36 6.53 -11.44
N LEU A 46 1.02 6.05 -12.65
CA LEU A 46 1.70 4.92 -13.25
C LEU A 46 3.05 5.35 -13.82
N PRO A 47 4.12 4.55 -13.61
CA PRO A 47 5.43 4.87 -14.14
C PRO A 47 5.38 4.86 -15.67
N SER A 48 5.93 5.92 -16.27
CA SER A 48 6.07 5.99 -17.72
C SER A 48 7.40 5.41 -18.20
N SER A 49 7.41 4.86 -19.41
CA SER A 49 8.65 4.58 -20.14
C SER A 49 9.24 5.89 -20.67
N GLY A 50 10.57 6.03 -20.78
CA GLY A 50 11.21 7.24 -21.31
C GLY A 50 10.79 7.65 -22.74
N THR A 51 10.00 6.82 -23.42
CA THR A 51 9.43 7.05 -24.77
C THR A 51 7.97 7.47 -24.78
N ILE A 52 7.26 7.36 -23.66
CA ILE A 52 5.85 7.74 -23.49
C ILE A 52 5.82 8.78 -22.37
N SER A 53 5.01 9.83 -22.50
CA SER A 53 4.97 10.88 -21.46
C SER A 53 3.97 10.55 -20.34
N ASN A 54 2.82 9.97 -20.68
CA ASN A 54 1.76 9.62 -19.73
C ASN A 54 1.27 8.20 -19.99
N VAL A 55 1.23 7.37 -18.94
CA VAL A 55 0.65 6.02 -18.99
C VAL A 55 -0.64 6.04 -18.19
N GLU A 56 -1.75 5.88 -18.90
CA GLU A 56 -3.06 5.70 -18.28
C GLU A 56 -3.65 4.35 -18.66
N ILE A 57 -4.06 3.58 -17.66
CA ILE A 57 -4.77 2.31 -17.84
C ILE A 57 -6.13 2.45 -17.17
N SER A 58 -7.05 3.12 -17.86
CA SER A 58 -8.39 3.44 -17.35
C SER A 58 -9.20 2.23 -16.87
N GLY A 59 -8.86 1.02 -17.33
CA GLY A 59 -9.44 -0.22 -16.85
C GLY A 59 -9.17 -0.51 -15.37
N LEU A 60 -8.04 -0.05 -14.84
CA LEU A 60 -7.69 -0.25 -13.42
C LEU A 60 -8.62 0.55 -12.50
N ASN A 61 -9.06 1.74 -12.92
CA ASN A 61 -9.94 2.60 -12.13
C ASN A 61 -11.40 2.08 -12.07
N ARG A 62 -11.66 0.86 -12.56
CA ARG A 62 -12.95 0.17 -12.44
C ARG A 62 -12.97 -0.86 -11.32
N PHE A 63 -11.85 -1.09 -10.64
CA PHE A 63 -11.78 -2.07 -9.57
C PHE A 63 -12.46 -1.58 -8.30
N ASP A 64 -13.28 -2.45 -7.71
CA ASP A 64 -13.99 -2.27 -6.44
C ASP A 64 -13.01 -2.44 -5.27
N GLY A 65 -12.18 -1.41 -5.07
CA GLY A 65 -11.09 -1.42 -4.10
C GLY A 65 -9.92 -2.34 -4.46
N PHE A 66 -9.02 -2.52 -3.50
CA PHE A 66 -7.94 -3.50 -3.58
C PHE A 66 -8.33 -4.82 -2.91
N SER A 67 -7.88 -5.93 -3.49
CA SER A 67 -8.12 -7.25 -2.90
C SER A 67 -7.40 -7.39 -1.55
N PRO A 68 -8.08 -7.85 -0.48
CA PRO A 68 -7.45 -8.12 0.82
C PRO A 68 -6.45 -9.27 0.77
N SER A 69 -6.47 -10.08 -0.30
CA SER A 69 -5.51 -11.18 -0.50
C SER A 69 -4.17 -10.71 -1.09
N THR A 70 -4.09 -9.45 -1.53
CA THR A 70 -2.84 -8.87 -2.05
C THR A 70 -1.83 -8.74 -0.92
N GLN A 71 -0.63 -9.27 -1.10
CA GLN A 71 0.45 -9.06 -0.13
C GLN A 71 0.89 -7.60 -0.11
N ILE A 72 1.05 -7.04 1.08
CA ILE A 72 1.59 -5.69 1.24
C ILE A 72 3.04 -5.69 0.77
N MET A 73 3.36 -4.78 -0.14
CA MET A 73 4.68 -4.56 -0.68
C MET A 73 5.14 -3.14 -0.37
N THR A 74 6.38 -3.01 0.08
CA THR A 74 7.03 -1.73 0.34
C THR A 74 8.52 -1.84 0.01
N ALA A 75 9.21 -0.71 -0.04
CA ALA A 75 10.64 -0.64 -0.31
C ALA A 75 11.39 -0.02 0.88
N PHE A 76 12.66 -0.41 1.02
CA PHE A 76 13.56 0.11 2.03
C PHE A 76 14.84 0.59 1.34
N GLU A 77 15.45 1.66 1.86
CA GLU A 77 16.73 2.18 1.35
C GLU A 77 17.89 1.19 1.52
N SER A 78 17.75 0.28 2.49
CA SER A 78 18.70 -0.78 2.77
C SER A 78 17.97 -2.09 3.06
N VAL A 79 18.67 -3.21 2.89
CA VAL A 79 18.07 -4.53 3.15
C VAL A 79 17.73 -4.64 4.65
N PRO A 80 16.47 -4.86 5.02
CA PRO A 80 16.09 -5.02 6.42
C PRO A 80 16.70 -6.29 7.01
N ALA A 81 17.04 -6.26 8.30
CA ALA A 81 17.45 -7.46 9.02
C ALA A 81 16.23 -8.36 9.27
N LEU A 82 16.22 -9.55 8.65
CA LEU A 82 15.08 -10.48 8.72
C LEU A 82 15.26 -11.62 9.74
N THR A 83 16.32 -11.58 10.54
CA THR A 83 16.54 -12.59 11.58
C THR A 83 15.42 -12.55 12.61
N GLY A 84 14.72 -13.68 12.79
CA GLY A 84 13.63 -13.81 13.77
C GLY A 84 12.28 -13.26 13.32
N ILE A 85 12.15 -12.80 12.07
CA ILE A 85 10.86 -12.40 11.49
C ILE A 85 10.05 -13.66 11.13
N ALA A 86 8.74 -13.64 11.41
CA ALA A 86 7.81 -14.66 10.96
C ALA A 86 7.62 -14.65 9.42
N ASP A 87 7.51 -15.84 8.83
CA ASP A 87 7.28 -16.09 7.41
C ASP A 87 6.06 -17.01 7.19
N GLN A 88 5.78 -17.35 5.93
CA GLN A 88 4.64 -18.19 5.57
C GLN A 88 4.70 -19.63 6.13
N HIS A 89 5.87 -20.10 6.61
CA HIS A 89 6.07 -21.44 7.16
C HIS A 89 6.00 -21.46 8.69
N ASN A 90 6.14 -20.31 9.36
CA ASN A 90 6.15 -20.20 10.82
C ASN A 90 5.26 -19.05 11.35
N ILE A 91 4.18 -18.70 10.64
CA ILE A 91 3.30 -17.55 10.91
C ILE A 91 2.93 -17.35 12.39
N GLY A 92 2.78 -18.42 13.17
CA GLY A 92 2.48 -18.36 14.61
C GLY A 92 3.51 -17.59 15.44
N ALA A 93 4.76 -17.49 14.99
CA ALA A 93 5.80 -16.68 15.63
C ALA A 93 5.45 -15.18 15.67
N SER A 94 4.64 -14.70 14.72
CA SER A 94 4.18 -13.30 14.68
C SER A 94 3.34 -12.89 15.89
N LEU A 95 2.75 -13.86 16.59
CA LEU A 95 1.89 -13.62 17.75
C LEU A 95 2.68 -13.43 19.05
N ALA A 96 3.99 -13.68 19.06
CA ALA A 96 4.81 -13.52 20.25
C ALA A 96 4.73 -12.07 20.77
N PRO A 97 4.64 -11.84 22.10
CA PRO A 97 4.49 -10.50 22.67
C PRO A 97 5.63 -9.54 22.30
N ASP A 98 6.82 -10.09 22.05
CA ASP A 98 8.05 -9.39 21.70
C ASP A 98 8.43 -9.54 20.22
N HIS A 99 7.51 -10.01 19.37
CA HIS A 99 7.77 -10.13 17.93
C HIS A 99 8.06 -8.75 17.30
N PRO A 100 9.12 -8.60 16.49
CA PRO A 100 9.55 -7.31 15.94
C PRO A 100 8.58 -6.70 14.92
N THR A 101 7.74 -7.53 14.27
CA THR A 101 6.63 -7.06 13.43
C THR A 101 5.35 -6.99 14.26
N VAL A 102 4.73 -5.81 14.31
CA VAL A 102 3.48 -5.57 15.04
C VAL A 102 2.45 -4.94 14.11
N LEU A 103 1.18 -5.29 14.32
CA LEU A 103 0.06 -4.55 13.74
C LEU A 103 -0.42 -3.52 14.76
N PHE A 104 -0.62 -2.29 14.30
CA PHE A 104 -0.95 -1.15 15.15
C PHE A 104 -2.24 -0.51 14.66
N ASN A 105 -3.18 -0.30 15.57
CA ASN A 105 -4.38 0.48 15.28
C ASN A 105 -4.04 1.96 15.42
N ILE A 106 -4.11 2.71 14.32
CA ILE A 106 -3.73 4.14 14.33
C ILE A 106 -4.75 5.04 15.03
N ASP A 107 -6.02 4.61 15.14
CA ASP A 107 -7.08 5.37 15.79
C ASP A 107 -7.00 5.23 17.31
N THR A 108 -6.75 4.02 17.80
CA THR A 108 -6.68 3.74 19.25
C THR A 108 -5.27 3.83 19.82
N GLY A 109 -4.24 3.67 18.99
CA GLY A 109 -2.85 3.62 19.42
C GLY A 109 -2.45 2.28 20.06
N GLU A 110 -3.23 1.22 19.85
CA GLU A 110 -3.01 -0.08 20.47
C GLU A 110 -2.41 -1.09 19.49
N ARG A 111 -1.61 -2.04 20.01
CA ARG A 111 -1.21 -3.24 19.26
C ARG A 111 -2.43 -4.14 19.07
N VAL A 112 -2.61 -4.63 17.85
CA VAL A 112 -3.64 -5.62 17.49
C VAL A 112 -3.17 -7.03 17.82
#